data_AF-A0A835GXW9-F1
#
_entry.id   AF-A0A835GXW9-F1
#
_cell.length_a   1.000
_cell.length_b   1.000
_cell.length_c   1.000
_cell.angle_alpha   90.00
_cell.angle_beta   90.00
_cell.angle_gamma   90.00
#
_symmetry.space_group_name_H-M   'P 1'
#
loop_
_entity.id
_entity.type
_entity.pdbx_description
1 polymer ?
#
loop_
_entity_poly.entity_id
_entity_poly.type
_entity_poly.pdbx_seq_one_letter_code
_entity_poly.pdbx_strand_id
1 'polypeptide(L)'
;MLWHYGTESHPSELTVGYYNTSIRDGYLPIACLFGRYGVILCCVGFEMRDSEEKQMHPLSSSEGLLRQILLAARASDLPLDGENSATLFERDNWTRFTEFVKQISHGSNFQAKRNFGGSELCLSTSAAKKVRVALAYC
;
A
#
# COMPACT_ATOMS: atom_id res chain seq x y z
N MET A 1 -13.42 2.65 4.45
CA MET A 1 -13.02 2.54 3.03
C MET A 1 -13.17 1.12 2.52
N LEU A 2 -12.70 0.14 3.30
CA LEU A 2 -12.65 -1.28 2.98
C LEU A 2 -13.96 -1.96 2.56
N TRP A 3 -15.11 -1.45 3.01
CA TRP A 3 -16.40 -2.17 3.01
C TRP A 3 -17.04 -2.30 1.62
N HIS A 4 -16.63 -1.46 0.67
CA HIS A 4 -17.16 -1.45 -0.70
C HIS A 4 -16.07 -1.58 -1.77
N TYR A 5 -14.87 -2.00 -1.39
CA TYR A 5 -13.73 -2.14 -2.30
C TYR A 5 -14.01 -3.12 -3.46
N GLY A 6 -14.83 -4.16 -3.23
CA GLY A 6 -15.22 -5.13 -4.25
C GLY A 6 -16.34 -4.67 -5.20
N THR A 7 -16.90 -3.47 -5.02
CA THR A 7 -17.86 -2.90 -5.98
C THR A 7 -17.12 -2.25 -7.16
N GLU A 8 -17.78 -1.89 -8.25
CA GLU A 8 -17.08 -1.16 -9.33
C GLU A 8 -16.82 0.31 -8.99
N SER A 9 -17.72 0.92 -8.22
CA SER A 9 -17.71 2.36 -7.93
C SER A 9 -16.93 2.74 -6.67
N HIS A 10 -16.55 1.78 -5.83
CA HIS A 10 -15.88 2.01 -4.53
C HIS A 10 -16.50 3.17 -3.72
N PRO A 11 -17.82 3.17 -3.46
CA PRO A 11 -18.52 4.34 -2.95
C PRO A 11 -17.98 4.83 -1.59
N SER A 12 -17.44 3.95 -0.74
CA SER A 12 -16.78 4.36 0.51
C SER A 12 -15.49 5.15 0.31
N GLU A 13 -14.78 4.94 -0.79
CA GLU A 13 -13.55 5.67 -1.12
C GLU A 13 -13.86 7.01 -1.77
N LEU A 14 -14.85 7.02 -2.67
CA LEU A 14 -15.34 8.25 -3.30
C LEU A 14 -15.84 9.27 -2.27
N THR A 15 -16.60 8.82 -1.26
CA THR A 15 -17.20 9.71 -0.26
C THR A 15 -16.17 10.39 0.65
N VAL A 16 -15.04 9.74 0.88
CA VAL A 16 -13.95 10.29 1.69
C VAL A 16 -12.87 10.98 0.85
N GLY A 17 -13.09 11.07 -0.47
CA GLY A 17 -12.29 11.89 -1.39
C GLY A 17 -11.24 11.14 -2.21
N TYR A 18 -11.15 9.81 -2.09
CA TYR A 18 -10.28 9.00 -2.94
C TYR A 18 -11.04 8.62 -4.19
N TYR A 19 -10.69 9.24 -5.33
CA TYR A 19 -11.29 8.89 -6.60
C TYR A 19 -10.67 7.60 -7.18
N ASN A 20 -10.95 6.50 -6.50
CA ASN A 20 -10.58 5.15 -6.89
C ASN A 20 -11.83 4.40 -7.39
N THR A 21 -11.70 3.63 -8.46
CA THR A 21 -12.78 2.82 -9.05
C THR A 21 -12.16 1.60 -9.72
N SER A 22 -12.97 0.64 -10.17
CA SER A 22 -12.47 -0.55 -10.89
C SER A 22 -11.63 -0.24 -12.14
N ILE A 23 -11.82 0.94 -12.77
CA ILE A 23 -11.12 1.37 -13.99
C ILE A 23 -10.06 2.46 -13.75
N ARG A 24 -9.92 2.95 -12.52
CA ARG A 24 -9.02 4.06 -12.18
C ARG A 24 -8.38 3.85 -10.84
N ASP A 25 -7.05 3.85 -10.83
CA ASP A 25 -6.26 3.90 -9.61
C ASP A 25 -6.30 5.31 -8.98
N GLY A 26 -6.97 5.43 -7.84
CA GLY A 26 -7.07 6.67 -7.06
C GLY A 26 -5.84 6.96 -6.19
N TYR A 27 -5.00 5.96 -5.92
CA TYR A 27 -3.85 6.05 -5.01
C TYR A 27 -2.55 6.39 -5.74
N LEU A 28 -2.37 5.90 -6.97
CA LEU A 28 -1.19 6.19 -7.79
C LEU A 28 -0.86 7.69 -7.93
N PRO A 29 -1.79 8.60 -8.26
CA PRO A 29 -1.47 10.03 -8.35
C PRO A 29 -1.03 10.63 -7.00
N ILE A 30 -1.60 10.13 -5.89
CA ILE A 30 -1.26 10.56 -4.52
C ILE A 30 0.16 10.07 -4.17
N ALA A 31 0.46 8.81 -4.43
CA ALA A 31 1.78 8.23 -4.24
C ALA A 31 2.86 8.95 -5.08
N CYS A 32 2.56 9.25 -6.34
CA CYS A 32 3.45 10.01 -7.23
C CYS A 32 3.73 11.41 -6.69
N LEU A 33 2.71 12.08 -6.15
CA LEU A 33 2.87 13.40 -5.54
C LEU A 33 3.80 13.30 -4.32
N PHE A 34 3.51 12.36 -3.42
CA PHE A 34 4.26 12.13 -2.19
C PHE A 34 5.72 11.71 -2.45
N GLY A 35 5.98 10.92 -3.49
CA GLY A 35 7.34 10.51 -3.88
C GLY A 35 8.24 11.70 -4.20
N ARG A 36 7.67 12.79 -4.74
CA ARG A 36 8.43 14.03 -5.02
C ARG A 36 8.90 14.76 -3.77
N TYR A 37 8.16 14.61 -2.66
CA TYR A 37 8.45 15.30 -1.40
C TYR A 37 9.18 14.42 -0.38
N GLY A 38 9.44 13.15 -0.71
CA GLY A 38 10.18 12.24 0.16
C GLY A 38 9.46 11.92 1.47
N VAL A 39 8.13 11.98 1.46
CA VAL A 39 7.32 11.61 2.63
C VAL A 39 7.23 10.08 2.76
N ILE A 40 6.72 9.61 3.90
CA ILE A 40 6.44 8.19 4.14
C ILE A 40 4.92 8.02 4.09
N LEU A 41 4.44 7.00 3.37
CA LEU A 41 3.03 6.66 3.36
C LEU A 41 2.74 5.70 4.51
N CYS A 42 1.89 6.11 5.44
CA CYS A 42 1.47 5.26 6.55
C CYS A 42 0.11 4.62 6.25
N CYS A 43 -0.02 3.31 6.45
CA CYS A 43 -1.26 2.57 6.22
C CYS A 43 -1.68 1.82 7.49
N VAL A 44 -2.98 1.67 7.71
CA VAL A 44 -3.55 0.88 8.81
C VAL A 44 -4.13 -0.44 8.27
N GLY A 45 -4.26 -1.44 9.13
CA GLY A 45 -5.03 -2.65 8.82
C GLY A 45 -4.23 -3.81 8.23
N PHE A 46 -2.90 -3.84 8.40
CA PHE A 46 -2.03 -4.94 7.96
C PHE A 46 -2.38 -6.30 8.60
N GLU A 47 -3.08 -6.26 9.73
CA GLU A 47 -3.59 -7.42 10.46
C GLU A 47 -4.91 -7.97 9.91
N MET A 48 -5.64 -7.19 9.10
CA MET A 48 -6.99 -7.52 8.64
C MET A 48 -6.97 -8.58 7.52
N ARG A 49 -7.94 -9.51 7.56
CA ARG A 49 -8.15 -10.49 6.49
C ARG A 49 -9.50 -10.33 5.82
N ASP A 50 -9.46 -10.45 4.50
CA ASP A 50 -10.64 -10.54 3.65
C ASP A 50 -11.60 -11.65 4.09
N SER A 51 -11.09 -12.79 4.56
CA SER A 51 -11.92 -13.94 4.96
C SER A 51 -12.84 -13.66 6.16
N GLU A 52 -12.45 -12.73 7.02
CA GLU A 52 -13.24 -12.34 8.20
C GLU A 52 -14.21 -11.23 7.84
N GLU A 53 -13.74 -10.19 7.15
CA GLU A 53 -14.59 -9.08 6.75
C GLU A 53 -15.71 -9.53 5.81
N LYS A 54 -15.42 -10.45 4.88
CA LYS A 54 -16.40 -10.99 3.92
C LYS A 54 -17.52 -11.79 4.56
N GLN A 55 -17.39 -12.22 5.83
CA GLN A 55 -18.50 -12.87 6.55
C GLN A 55 -19.65 -11.90 6.78
N MET A 56 -19.33 -10.62 7.03
CA MET A 56 -20.33 -9.58 7.29
C MET A 56 -20.56 -8.68 6.07
N HIS A 57 -19.51 -8.44 5.28
CA HIS A 57 -19.52 -7.57 4.11
C HIS A 57 -18.89 -8.29 2.91
N PRO A 58 -19.68 -9.02 2.09
CA PRO A 58 -19.14 -9.86 1.02
C PRO A 58 -18.27 -9.13 -0.02
N LEU A 59 -18.45 -7.80 -0.14
CA LEU A 59 -17.74 -6.94 -1.08
C LEU A 59 -16.62 -6.12 -0.41
N SER A 60 -16.22 -6.44 0.82
CA SER A 60 -15.08 -5.80 1.48
C SER A 60 -13.77 -6.49 1.12
N SER A 61 -12.68 -5.71 1.05
CA SER A 61 -11.34 -6.27 0.86
C SER A 61 -10.25 -5.36 1.41
N SER A 62 -9.76 -5.67 2.63
CA SER A 62 -8.55 -5.06 3.20
C SER A 62 -7.28 -5.45 2.50
N GLU A 63 -7.13 -6.72 2.17
CA GLU A 63 -5.92 -7.19 1.51
C GLU A 63 -5.82 -6.61 0.09
N GLY A 64 -6.96 -6.49 -0.60
CA GLY A 64 -7.04 -5.86 -1.92
C GLY A 64 -6.62 -4.40 -1.88
N LEU A 65 -7.20 -3.62 -0.96
CA LEU A 65 -6.86 -2.21 -0.80
C LEU A 65 -5.38 -2.02 -0.46
N LEU A 66 -4.88 -2.74 0.54
CA LEU A 66 -3.48 -2.63 0.97
C LEU A 66 -2.51 -3.01 -0.15
N ARG A 67 -2.83 -4.03 -0.94
CA ARG A 67 -2.04 -4.39 -2.13
C ARG A 67 -2.03 -3.27 -3.17
N GLN A 68 -3.18 -2.63 -3.43
CA GLN A 68 -3.23 -1.52 -4.37
C GLN A 68 -2.37 -0.35 -3.90
N ILE A 69 -2.50 0.06 -2.64
CA ILE A 69 -1.71 1.16 -2.07
C ILE A 69 -0.22 0.84 -2.09
N LEU A 70 0.17 -0.40 -1.77
CA LEU A 70 1.55 -0.86 -1.83
C LEU A 70 2.10 -0.79 -3.26
N LEU A 71 1.32 -1.22 -4.27
CA LEU A 71 1.73 -1.16 -5.66
C LEU A 71 1.89 0.29 -6.13
N ALA A 72 0.98 1.18 -5.73
CA ALA A 72 1.08 2.62 -6.00
C ALA A 72 2.33 3.24 -5.37
N ALA A 73 2.58 2.99 -4.07
CA ALA A 73 3.76 3.47 -3.37
C ALA A 73 5.05 2.97 -4.03
N ARG A 74 5.08 1.68 -4.41
CA ARG A 74 6.21 1.08 -5.12
C ARG A 74 6.45 1.72 -6.49
N ALA A 75 5.40 2.01 -7.26
CA ALA A 75 5.52 2.66 -8.56
C ALA A 75 6.08 4.09 -8.45
N SER A 76 6.00 4.71 -7.26
CA SER A 76 6.45 6.07 -6.97
C SER A 76 7.70 6.14 -6.09
N ASP A 77 8.39 5.02 -5.87
CA ASP A 77 9.56 4.92 -4.97
C ASP A 77 9.31 5.48 -3.55
N LEU A 78 8.06 5.37 -3.07
CA LEU A 78 7.63 5.89 -1.79
C LEU A 78 7.80 4.83 -0.68
N PRO A 79 8.53 5.14 0.42
CA PRO A 79 8.56 4.24 1.57
C PRO A 79 7.17 4.13 2.18
N LEU A 80 6.81 2.90 2.56
CA LEU A 80 5.51 2.59 3.13
C LEU A 80 5.72 2.04 4.55
N ASP A 81 4.94 2.56 5.47
CA ASP A 81 4.92 2.20 6.88
C ASP A 81 3.53 1.72 7.32
N GLY A 82 3.49 0.98 8.42
CA GLY A 82 2.28 0.37 8.94
C GLY A 82 1.96 0.78 10.36
N GLU A 83 0.76 1.32 10.57
CA GLU A 83 0.23 1.57 11.91
C GLU A 83 -0.30 0.29 12.52
N ASN A 84 0.10 0.09 13.76
CA ASN A 84 -0.33 -1.02 14.59
C ASN A 84 -1.70 -0.73 15.24
N SER A 85 -2.66 -1.64 15.09
CA SER A 85 -3.92 -1.61 15.83
C SER A 85 -3.77 -2.26 17.21
N ALA A 86 -4.58 -1.84 18.20
CA ALA A 86 -4.58 -2.45 19.54
C ALA A 86 -4.80 -3.98 19.52
N THR A 87 -5.44 -4.49 18.46
CA THR A 87 -5.71 -5.91 18.24
C THR A 87 -4.51 -6.69 17.66
N LEU A 88 -3.41 -6.06 17.25
CA LEU A 88 -2.27 -6.76 16.62
C LEU A 88 -1.65 -7.81 17.54
N PHE A 89 -1.60 -7.54 18.84
CA PHE A 89 -1.00 -8.44 19.83
C PHE A 89 -1.90 -9.63 20.17
N GLU A 90 -3.08 -9.73 19.56
CA GLU A 90 -3.84 -10.97 19.56
C GLU A 90 -3.10 -12.04 18.76
N ARG A 91 -3.16 -13.28 19.24
CA ARG A 91 -2.37 -14.42 18.73
C ARG A 91 -2.44 -14.59 17.21
N ASP A 92 -3.63 -14.43 16.64
CA ASP A 92 -3.86 -14.65 15.21
C ASP A 92 -3.45 -13.46 14.36
N ASN A 93 -3.49 -12.24 14.91
CA ASN A 93 -3.18 -10.99 14.21
C ASN A 93 -1.68 -10.80 14.00
N TRP A 94 -0.85 -11.17 14.97
CA TRP A 94 0.61 -11.17 14.80
C TRP A 94 1.06 -12.07 13.64
N THR A 95 0.52 -13.29 13.56
CA THR A 95 0.85 -14.23 12.48
C THR A 95 0.49 -13.64 11.12
N ARG A 96 -0.72 -13.08 10.99
CA ARG A 96 -1.21 -12.42 9.77
C ARG A 96 -0.33 -11.25 9.34
N PHE A 97 -0.02 -10.37 10.28
CA PHE A 97 0.87 -9.24 10.06
C PHE A 97 2.22 -9.71 9.51
N THR A 98 2.84 -10.70 10.16
CA THR A 98 4.16 -11.20 9.70
C THR A 98 4.09 -11.90 8.35
N GLU A 99 2.99 -12.58 8.03
CA GLU A 99 2.76 -13.19 6.71
C GLU A 99 2.63 -12.12 5.62
N PHE A 100 1.86 -11.06 5.89
CA PHE A 100 1.74 -9.92 4.99
C PHE A 100 3.10 -9.25 4.76
N VAL A 101 3.83 -8.94 5.84
CA VAL A 101 5.18 -8.33 5.76
C VAL A 101 6.16 -9.24 4.98
N LYS A 102 6.05 -10.55 5.13
CA LYS A 102 6.84 -11.49 4.32
C LYS A 102 6.42 -11.45 2.85
N GLN A 103 5.12 -11.46 2.54
CA GLN A 103 4.61 -11.41 1.17
C GLN A 103 5.11 -10.17 0.43
N ILE A 104 5.11 -9.01 1.09
CA ILE A 104 5.61 -7.75 0.51
C ILE A 104 7.14 -7.75 0.38
N SER A 105 7.85 -8.45 1.27
CA SER A 105 9.32 -8.57 1.25
C SER A 105 9.83 -9.55 0.18
N HIS A 106 9.14 -10.68 -0.03
CA HIS A 106 9.50 -11.72 -1.00
C HIS A 106 9.19 -11.36 -2.46
N GLY A 107 8.45 -10.28 -2.74
CA GLY A 107 8.20 -9.74 -4.09
C GLY A 107 9.41 -9.06 -4.75
N SER A 108 10.62 -9.61 -4.53
CA SER A 108 11.92 -9.11 -4.95
C SER A 108 12.18 -9.23 -6.47
N ASN A 109 11.36 -8.53 -7.26
CA ASN A 109 11.81 -7.85 -8.49
C ASN A 109 11.96 -6.35 -8.18
N PHE A 110 12.61 -6.05 -7.06
CA PHE A 110 12.76 -4.72 -6.46
C PHE A 110 14.16 -4.19 -6.79
N GLN A 111 14.32 -3.50 -7.92
CA GLN A 111 15.47 -2.62 -8.16
C GLN A 111 15.03 -1.18 -7.85
N ALA A 112 15.18 -0.78 -6.60
CA ALA A 112 15.13 0.63 -6.21
C ALA A 112 16.43 1.30 -6.70
N LYS A 113 16.30 2.27 -7.61
CA LYS A 113 17.39 3.10 -8.11
C LYS A 113 17.28 4.48 -7.43
N ARG A 114 17.95 4.68 -6.30
CA ARG A 114 18.05 6.03 -5.69
C ARG A 114 19.05 6.90 -6.46
N ASN A 115 18.63 8.08 -6.90
CA ASN A 115 19.32 9.35 -6.63
C ASN A 115 18.39 10.55 -6.89
N PHE A 116 18.54 11.56 -6.03
CA PHE A 116 17.76 12.79 -5.89
C PHE A 116 17.89 13.77 -7.08
N GLY A 117 16.81 14.51 -7.33
CA GLY A 117 16.86 15.87 -7.89
C GLY A 117 16.26 16.04 -9.28
N GLY A 118 15.19 16.83 -9.35
CA GLY A 118 14.79 17.59 -10.53
C GLY A 118 13.94 16.87 -11.57
N SER A 119 12.68 17.31 -11.66
CA SER A 119 11.79 17.27 -12.84
C SER A 119 12.40 16.71 -14.13
N GLU A 120 11.92 15.56 -14.58
CA GLU A 120 11.19 15.44 -15.86
C GLU A 120 10.66 14.02 -16.03
N LEU A 121 9.59 13.94 -16.81
CA LEU A 121 8.90 12.78 -17.36
C LEU A 121 9.57 11.40 -17.17
N CYS A 122 8.72 10.44 -16.77
CA CYS A 122 8.90 9.02 -16.97
C CYS A 122 9.55 8.70 -18.33
N LEU A 123 10.81 8.23 -18.35
CA LEU A 123 11.34 7.24 -19.31
C LEU A 123 12.83 6.88 -19.04
N SER A 124 13.02 5.61 -18.69
CA SER A 124 14.12 4.72 -19.09
C SER A 124 15.53 4.76 -18.43
N THR A 125 15.97 3.55 -18.07
CA THR A 125 17.32 2.94 -18.08
C THR A 125 18.30 3.05 -16.88
N SER A 126 18.62 1.84 -16.39
CA SER A 126 19.88 1.24 -15.87
C SER A 126 20.88 2.05 -15.01
N ALA A 127 21.22 1.47 -13.86
CA ALA A 127 22.46 1.59 -13.05
C ALA A 127 22.15 1.42 -11.55
N ALA A 128 22.40 0.21 -11.03
CA ALA A 128 22.06 -0.23 -9.69
C ALA A 128 22.79 0.55 -8.57
N LYS A 129 22.04 1.01 -7.55
CA LYS A 129 22.55 1.24 -6.19
C LYS A 129 21.49 0.84 -5.16
N LYS A 130 21.93 -0.02 -4.23
CA LYS A 130 21.14 -0.81 -3.27
C LYS A 130 20.58 0.07 -2.15
N VAL A 131 19.26 0.08 -2.01
CA VAL A 131 18.55 0.76 -0.90
C VAL A 131 17.81 -0.28 -0.09
N ARG A 132 18.10 -0.29 1.22
CA ARG A 132 17.36 -1.10 2.19
C ARG A 132 16.07 -0.38 2.54
N VAL A 133 14.94 -1.07 2.37
CA VAL A 133 13.65 -0.70 2.94
C VAL A 133 13.82 -0.72 4.46
N ALA A 134 13.67 0.45 5.09
CA ALA A 134 13.60 0.55 6.55
C ALA A 134 12.12 0.53 6.91
N LEU A 135 11.65 -0.59 7.45
CA LEU A 135 10.42 -0.66 8.22
C LEU A 135 10.76 -0.03 9.58
N ALA A 136 10.33 1.21 9.80
CA ALA A 136 10.52 1.91 11.07
C ALA A 136 9.30 1.63 11.93
N TYR A 137 9.46 0.80 12.97
CA TYR A 137 8.41 0.56 13.95
C TYR A 137 8.56 1.59 15.08
N CYS A 138 7.56 2.43 15.29
CA CYS A 138 7.40 3.24 16.50
C CYS A 138 6.61 2.47 17.57
#